data_AF-A0A381ZPL3-F1
#
_entry.id   AF-A0A381ZPL3-F1
#
_cell.length_a   1.000
_cell.length_b   1.000
_cell.length_c   1.000
_cell.angle_alpha   90.00
_cell.angle_beta   90.00
_cell.angle_gamma   90.00
#
_symmetry.space_group_name_H-M   'P 1'
#
loop_
_entity.id
_entity.type
_entity.pdbx_description
1 polymer ?
#
loop_
_entity_poly.entity_id
_entity_poly.type
_entity_poly.pdbx_seq_one_letter_code
_entity_poly.pdbx_strand_id
1 'polypeptide(L)'
;MLDTLLKIGLIDFVDVLVVGLLLWALIAWMRRVRADLALLGLGFLGLFYLVALQLELQLTAWIFQGFFAVLIVLLVVVFQEDLRRLFEQIAVLGLGHRPPRPEVGGAAAIYRAMQRLARSRTGALVVVPGR
;
A
#
# COMPACT_ATOMS: atom_id res chain seq x y z
N MET A 1 41.55 20.27 -15.93
CA MET A 1 40.56 20.34 -17.06
C MET A 1 40.61 19.11 -17.97
N LEU A 2 41.74 18.41 -18.12
CA LEU A 2 41.81 17.10 -18.81
C LEU A 2 41.39 15.92 -17.91
N ASP A 3 41.48 16.15 -16.60
CA ASP A 3 41.12 15.25 -15.50
C ASP A 3 39.61 14.99 -15.39
N THR A 4 38.78 15.88 -15.95
CA THR A 4 37.32 15.72 -16.03
C THR A 4 36.88 14.84 -17.22
N LEU A 5 37.71 14.77 -18.28
CA LEU A 5 37.40 14.01 -19.50
C LEU A 5 37.87 12.55 -19.40
N LEU A 6 38.96 12.27 -18.67
CA LEU A 6 39.41 10.91 -18.34
C LEU A 6 38.63 10.27 -17.18
N LYS A 7 37.80 11.07 -16.48
CA LYS A 7 36.80 10.61 -15.51
C LYS A 7 35.46 10.22 -16.14
N ILE A 8 35.34 10.27 -17.47
CA ILE A 8 34.40 9.44 -18.24
C ILE A 8 34.97 8.03 -18.23
N GLY A 9 35.13 7.49 -17.03
CA GLY A 9 35.74 6.21 -16.76
C GLY A 9 34.66 5.15 -16.77
N LEU A 10 35.10 3.88 -16.79
CA LEU A 10 34.34 2.64 -16.65
C LEU A 10 33.00 2.73 -15.86
N ILE A 11 32.94 3.59 -14.85
CA ILE A 11 31.77 3.94 -14.03
C ILE A 11 30.57 4.41 -14.87
N ASP A 12 30.73 5.28 -15.87
CA ASP A 12 29.61 5.75 -16.70
C ASP A 12 29.04 4.61 -17.58
N PHE A 13 29.93 3.73 -18.07
CA PHE A 13 29.51 2.55 -18.82
C PHE A 13 28.80 1.53 -17.93
N VAL A 14 29.29 1.35 -16.71
CA VAL A 14 28.63 0.53 -15.68
C VAL A 14 27.28 1.13 -15.30
N ASP A 15 27.16 2.45 -15.21
CA ASP A 15 25.90 3.15 -14.94
C ASP A 15 24.86 2.82 -16.03
N VAL A 16 25.20 3.04 -17.30
CA VAL A 16 24.30 2.74 -18.43
C VAL A 16 23.93 1.25 -18.49
N LEU A 17 24.88 0.35 -18.21
CA LEU A 17 24.62 -1.09 -18.22
C LEU A 17 23.69 -1.52 -17.08
N VAL A 18 23.90 -0.98 -15.88
CA VAL A 18 23.06 -1.22 -14.70
C VAL A 18 21.65 -0.70 -14.94
N VAL A 19 21.50 0.52 -15.46
CA VAL A 19 20.20 1.11 -15.82
C VAL A 19 19.50 0.29 -16.89
N GLY A 20 20.22 -0.16 -17.92
CA GLY A 20 19.67 -0.99 -18.99
C GLY A 20 19.14 -2.32 -18.49
N LEU A 21 19.91 -3.01 -17.64
CA LEU A 21 19.49 -4.27 -17.01
C LEU A 21 18.27 -4.08 -16.09
N LEU A 22 18.25 -2.99 -15.34
CA LEU A 22 17.16 -2.60 -14.46
C LEU A 22 15.88 -2.31 -15.22
N LEU A 23 15.94 -1.53 -16.30
CA LEU A 23 14.79 -1.29 -17.17
C LEU A 23 14.30 -2.57 -17.83
N TRP A 24 15.22 -3.41 -18.33
CA TRP A 24 14.86 -4.70 -18.90
C TRP A 24 14.15 -5.60 -17.89
N ALA A 25 14.70 -5.71 -16.67
CA ALA A 25 14.11 -6.48 -15.59
C ALA A 25 12.72 -5.94 -15.18
N LEU A 26 12.59 -4.61 -15.07
CA LEU A 26 11.32 -3.95 -14.76
C LEU A 26 10.25 -4.25 -15.82
N ILE A 27 10.59 -4.12 -17.11
CA ILE A 27 9.68 -4.39 -18.23
C ILE A 27 9.33 -5.88 -18.30
N ALA A 28 10.31 -6.77 -18.13
CA ALA A 28 10.11 -8.22 -18.11
C ALA A 28 9.21 -8.65 -16.93
N TRP A 29 9.36 -7.98 -15.79
CA TRP A 29 8.57 -8.22 -14.60
C TRP A 29 7.13 -7.70 -14.76
N MET A 30 6.93 -6.47 -15.25
CA MET A 30 5.61 -5.89 -15.57
C MET A 30 4.77 -6.80 -16.48
N ARG A 31 5.41 -7.51 -17.42
CA ARG A 31 4.73 -8.48 -18.30
C ARG A 31 4.06 -9.65 -17.56
N ARG A 32 4.37 -9.89 -16.29
CA ARG A 32 3.82 -11.01 -15.50
C ARG A 32 3.03 -10.59 -14.26
N VAL A 33 2.84 -9.29 -14.00
CA VAL A 33 2.19 -8.83 -12.76
C VAL A 33 0.68 -9.00 -12.84
N ARG A 34 0.14 -9.96 -12.09
CA ARG A 34 -1.25 -9.95 -11.60
C ARG A 34 -1.33 -9.01 -10.40
N ALA A 35 -2.49 -8.41 -10.14
CA ALA A 35 -2.70 -7.35 -9.14
C ALA A 35 -2.10 -7.63 -7.74
N ASP A 36 -1.99 -8.91 -7.36
CA ASP A 36 -1.43 -9.35 -6.07
C ASP A 36 0.09 -9.10 -5.92
N LEU A 37 0.82 -8.82 -7.02
CA LEU A 37 2.29 -8.70 -7.04
C LEU A 37 2.82 -7.25 -7.01
N ALA A 38 1.95 -6.23 -7.00
CA ALA A 38 2.36 -4.82 -7.06
C ALA A 38 3.27 -4.39 -5.88
N LEU A 39 2.98 -4.90 -4.67
CA LEU A 39 3.78 -4.63 -3.46
C LEU A 39 5.22 -5.17 -3.57
N LEU A 40 5.41 -6.33 -4.19
CA LEU A 40 6.74 -6.92 -4.39
C LEU A 40 7.60 -6.06 -5.34
N GLY A 41 6.95 -5.45 -6.34
CA GLY A 41 7.58 -4.49 -7.24
C GLY A 41 8.05 -3.22 -6.58
N LEU A 42 7.19 -2.67 -5.73
CA LEU A 42 7.52 -1.46 -5.00
C LEU A 42 8.76 -1.69 -4.12
N GLY A 43 8.84 -2.85 -3.46
CA GLY A 43 10.01 -3.25 -2.68
C GLY A 43 11.27 -3.44 -3.52
N PHE A 44 11.16 -4.13 -4.66
CA PHE A 44 12.31 -4.34 -5.58
C PHE A 44 12.83 -3.02 -6.14
N LEU A 45 11.93 -2.11 -6.51
CA LEU A 45 12.27 -0.80 -7.05
C LEU A 45 12.90 0.12 -6.00
N GLY A 46 12.42 0.07 -4.75
CA GLY A 46 13.02 0.78 -3.63
C GLY A 46 14.43 0.29 -3.31
N LEU A 47 14.67 -1.02 -3.34
CA LEU A 47 16.00 -1.60 -3.16
C LEU A 47 16.96 -1.13 -4.27
N PHE A 48 16.49 -1.09 -5.51
CA PHE A 48 17.30 -0.66 -6.64
C PHE A 48 17.66 0.82 -6.58
N TYR A 49 16.76 1.67 -6.10
CA TYR A 49 17.04 3.08 -5.86
C TYR A 49 18.15 3.30 -4.83
N LEU A 50 18.15 2.51 -3.76
CA LEU A 50 19.22 2.57 -2.75
C LEU A 50 20.58 2.17 -3.35
N VAL A 51 20.60 1.16 -4.23
CA VAL A 51 21.82 0.77 -4.95
C VAL A 51 22.28 1.88 -5.89
N ALA A 52 21.36 2.53 -6.62
CA ALA A 52 21.70 3.64 -7.50
C ALA A 52 22.26 4.86 -6.74
N LEU A 53 21.74 5.13 -5.54
CA LEU A 53 22.24 6.19 -4.66
C LEU A 53 23.66 5.89 -4.15
N GLN A 54 23.94 4.63 -3.79
CA GLN A 54 25.26 4.19 -3.30
C GLN A 54 26.34 4.22 -4.39
N LEU A 55 25.95 4.10 -5.65
CA LEU A 55 26.83 4.10 -6.81
C LEU A 55 27.04 5.49 -7.42
N GLU A 56 26.50 6.55 -6.80
CA GLU A 56 26.55 7.95 -7.27
C GLU A 56 26.06 8.15 -8.72
N LEU A 57 25.12 7.30 -9.17
CA LEU A 57 24.56 7.32 -10.52
C LEU A 57 23.63 8.52 -10.68
N GLN A 58 24.19 9.68 -10.99
CA GLN A 58 23.51 10.96 -10.87
C GLN A 58 22.32 11.10 -11.84
N LEU A 59 22.46 10.57 -13.06
CA LEU A 59 21.39 10.58 -14.06
C LEU A 59 20.24 9.64 -13.66
N THR A 60 20.61 8.46 -13.17
CA THR A 60 19.69 7.44 -12.66
C THR A 60 18.91 7.97 -11.48
N ALA A 61 19.58 8.56 -10.49
CA ALA A 61 18.93 9.16 -9.32
C ALA A 61 17.89 10.21 -9.72
N TRP A 62 18.21 11.08 -10.69
CA TRP A 62 17.29 12.12 -11.18
C TRP A 62 16.04 11.55 -11.86
N ILE A 63 16.22 10.55 -12.74
CA ILE A 63 15.11 9.86 -13.40
C ILE A 63 14.24 9.13 -12.38
N PHE A 64 14.87 8.43 -11.45
CA PHE A 64 14.17 7.72 -10.39
C PHE A 64 13.39 8.66 -9.49
N GLN A 65 13.91 9.84 -9.16
CA GLN A 65 13.18 10.83 -8.36
C GLN A 65 11.88 11.27 -9.05
N GLY A 66 11.93 11.59 -10.34
CA GLY A 66 10.73 11.94 -11.12
C GLY A 66 9.76 10.76 -11.26
N PHE A 67 10.29 9.56 -11.52
CA PHE A 67 9.51 8.33 -11.60
C PHE A 67 8.81 8.02 -10.27
N PHE A 68 9.50 8.10 -9.13
CA PHE A 68 8.93 7.85 -7.81
C PHE A 68 7.82 8.84 -7.47
N ALA A 69 7.96 10.11 -7.84
CA ALA A 69 6.91 11.11 -7.63
C ALA A 69 5.59 10.69 -8.32
N VAL A 70 5.67 10.31 -9.61
CA VAL A 70 4.49 9.84 -10.36
C VAL A 70 3.99 8.51 -9.83
N LEU A 71 4.90 7.58 -9.49
CA LEU A 71 4.57 6.27 -8.95
C LEU A 71 3.80 6.38 -7.63
N ILE A 72 4.22 7.26 -6.71
CA ILE A 72 3.52 7.46 -5.42
C ILE A 72 2.10 7.97 -5.68
N VAL A 73 1.92 8.94 -6.57
CA VAL A 73 0.59 9.46 -6.93
C VAL A 73 -0.27 8.34 -7.52
N LEU A 74 0.27 7.58 -8.49
CA LEU A 74 -0.42 6.45 -9.10
C LEU A 74 -0.78 5.39 -8.06
N LEU A 75 0.15 5.04 -7.18
CA LEU A 75 -0.06 4.08 -6.10
C LEU A 75 -1.21 4.53 -5.20
N VAL A 76 -1.19 5.79 -4.76
CA VAL A 76 -2.26 6.35 -3.94
C VAL A 76 -3.59 6.30 -4.68
N VAL A 77 -3.62 6.59 -5.99
CA VAL A 77 -4.84 6.59 -6.81
C VAL A 77 -5.38 5.19 -7.09
N VAL A 78 -4.52 4.21 -7.35
CA VAL A 78 -4.92 2.83 -7.62
C VAL A 78 -5.33 2.13 -6.33
N PHE A 79 -4.56 2.33 -5.26
CA PHE A 79 -4.78 1.74 -3.94
C PHE A 79 -5.57 2.66 -3.00
N GLN A 80 -6.39 3.58 -3.52
CA GLN A 80 -7.15 4.52 -2.68
C GLN A 80 -7.97 3.78 -1.61
N GLU A 81 -8.59 2.67 -1.98
CA GLU A 81 -9.42 1.87 -1.07
C GLU A 81 -8.60 1.10 -0.04
N ASP A 82 -7.50 0.46 -0.46
CA ASP A 82 -6.66 -0.35 0.43
C ASP A 82 -5.93 0.51 1.46
N LEU A 83 -5.36 1.65 1.03
CA LEU A 83 -4.71 2.59 1.95
C LEU A 83 -5.68 3.10 3.02
N ARG A 84 -6.92 3.43 2.61
CA ARG A 84 -7.98 3.84 3.54
C ARG A 84 -8.26 2.76 4.58
N ARG A 85 -8.43 1.50 4.16
CA ARG A 85 -8.67 0.37 5.06
C ARG A 85 -7.50 0.13 6.03
N LEU A 86 -6.26 0.28 5.57
CA LEU A 86 -5.07 0.19 6.43
C LEU A 86 -5.04 1.30 7.48
N PHE A 87 -5.33 2.55 7.09
CA PHE A 87 -5.43 3.65 8.05
C PHE A 87 -6.55 3.46 9.06
N GLU A 88 -7.70 2.93 8.64
CA GLU A 88 -8.79 2.56 9.55
C GLU A 88 -8.34 1.50 10.58
N GLN A 89 -7.63 0.45 10.14
CA GLN A 89 -7.08 -0.57 11.04
C GLN A 89 -6.05 0.02 12.02
N ILE A 90 -5.14 0.87 11.56
CA ILE A 90 -4.15 1.54 12.40
C ILE A 90 -4.83 2.51 13.37
N ALA A 91 -5.88 3.20 12.96
CA ALA A 91 -6.66 4.09 13.82
C ALA A 91 -7.40 3.33 14.93
N VAL A 92 -7.91 2.12 14.65
CA VAL A 92 -8.53 1.23 15.66
C VAL A 92 -7.48 0.66 16.64
N LEU A 93 -6.23 0.53 16.23
CA LEU A 93 -5.12 0.16 17.10
C LEU A 93 -4.62 1.33 17.96
N GLY A 94 -4.60 2.56 17.42
CA GLY A 94 -4.07 3.76 18.09
C GLY A 94 -5.08 4.48 18.98
N LEU A 95 -6.36 4.48 18.62
CA LEU A 95 -7.43 4.88 19.51
C LEU A 95 -8.00 3.60 20.09
N GLY A 96 -7.98 3.47 21.42
CA GLY A 96 -8.71 2.44 22.15
C GLY A 96 -10.24 2.53 22.01
N HIS A 97 -10.74 2.71 20.78
CA HIS A 97 -12.06 2.31 20.37
C HIS A 97 -12.15 0.80 20.58
N ARG A 98 -12.44 0.43 21.84
CA ARG A 98 -13.28 -0.71 22.09
C ARG A 98 -14.50 -0.48 21.19
N PRO A 99 -14.73 -1.27 20.12
CA PRO A 99 -16.10 -1.35 19.61
C PRO A 99 -16.98 -1.63 20.84
N PRO A 100 -18.17 -1.02 20.96
CA PRO A 100 -19.07 -1.34 22.06
C PRO A 100 -19.11 -2.86 22.11
N ARG A 101 -18.60 -3.43 23.22
CA ARG A 101 -18.63 -4.87 23.43
C ARG A 101 -20.05 -5.28 23.06
N PRO A 102 -20.25 -6.25 22.16
CA PRO A 102 -21.57 -6.84 22.00
C PRO A 102 -22.02 -7.15 23.41
N GLU A 103 -23.11 -6.50 23.86
CA GLU A 103 -23.60 -6.72 25.22
C GLU A 103 -23.65 -8.23 25.41
N VAL A 104 -22.95 -8.67 26.45
CA VAL A 104 -22.78 -10.08 26.80
C VAL A 104 -24.17 -10.70 26.85
N GLY A 105 -24.52 -11.41 25.77
CA GLY A 105 -25.86 -11.96 25.51
C GLY A 105 -26.67 -11.13 24.52
N GLY A 106 -26.67 -11.55 23.24
CA GLY A 106 -27.63 -11.06 22.24
C GLY A 106 -29.09 -11.14 22.71
N ALA A 107 -29.39 -12.05 23.64
CA ALA A 107 -30.67 -12.14 24.34
C ALA A 107 -31.03 -10.86 25.13
N ALA A 108 -30.07 -10.22 25.80
CA ALA A 108 -30.31 -8.98 26.56
C ALA A 108 -30.61 -7.80 25.63
N ALA A 109 -29.91 -7.71 24.50
CA ALA A 109 -30.16 -6.70 23.48
C ALA A 109 -31.54 -6.88 22.83
N ILE A 110 -31.90 -8.12 22.47
CA ILE A 110 -33.22 -8.46 21.94
C ILE A 110 -34.30 -8.14 22.97
N TYR A 111 -34.11 -8.50 24.23
CA TYR A 111 -35.07 -8.21 25.31
C TYR A 111 -35.33 -6.70 25.46
N ARG A 112 -34.29 -5.86 25.49
CA ARG A 112 -34.45 -4.40 25.58
C ARG A 112 -35.14 -3.81 24.34
N ALA A 113 -34.82 -4.33 23.15
CA ALA A 113 -35.47 -3.91 21.91
C ALA A 113 -36.98 -4.24 21.92
N MET A 114 -37.33 -5.48 22.30
CA MET A 114 -38.73 -5.91 22.42
C MET A 114 -39.49 -5.09 23.48
N GLN A 115 -38.85 -4.78 24.61
CA GLN A 115 -39.48 -3.97 25.65
C GLN A 115 -39.80 -2.54 25.18
N ARG A 116 -38.96 -1.96 24.31
CA ARG A 116 -39.23 -0.64 23.69
C ARG A 116 -40.39 -0.72 22.70
N LEU A 117 -40.41 -1.72 21.82
CA LEU A 117 -41.47 -1.94 20.84
C LEU A 117 -42.83 -2.18 21.52
N ALA A 118 -42.86 -2.92 22.63
CA ALA A 118 -44.05 -3.13 23.43
C ALA A 118 -44.60 -1.82 24.03
N ARG A 119 -43.72 -0.97 24.58
CA ARG A 119 -44.12 0.34 25.13
C ARG A 119 -44.65 1.29 24.05
N SER A 120 -44.10 1.24 22.84
CA SER A 120 -44.56 2.05 21.71
C SER A 120 -45.70 1.42 20.90
N ARG A 121 -46.23 0.26 21.33
CA ARG A 121 -47.24 -0.54 20.62
C ARG A 121 -46.89 -0.78 19.15
N THR A 122 -45.62 -0.99 18.85
CA THR A 122 -45.13 -1.22 17.49
C THR A 122 -44.95 -2.71 17.28
N GLY A 123 -45.68 -3.29 16.31
CA GLY A 123 -45.52 -4.70 15.94
C GLY A 123 -44.16 -4.94 15.28
N ALA A 124 -43.51 -6.06 15.62
CA ALA A 124 -42.24 -6.47 15.03
C ALA A 124 -42.17 -7.99 14.85
N LEU A 125 -41.44 -8.45 13.83
CA LEU A 125 -41.13 -9.85 13.58
C LEU A 125 -39.65 -10.09 13.86
N VAL A 126 -39.34 -11.03 14.76
CA VAL A 126 -37.97 -11.40 15.12
C VAL A 126 -37.69 -12.79 14.60
N VAL A 127 -36.70 -12.93 13.72
CA VAL A 127 -36.22 -14.22 13.22
C VAL A 127 -34.98 -14.62 14.00
N VAL A 128 -35.06 -15.71 14.76
CA VAL A 128 -33.90 -16.31 15.44
C VAL A 128 -33.45 -17.51 14.60
N PRO A 129 -32.25 -17.49 14.01
CA PRO A 129 -31.77 -18.62 13.23
C PRO A 129 -31.60 -19.84 14.15
N GLY A 130 -32.24 -20.96 13.77
CA GLY A 130 -31.93 -22.27 14.34
C GLY A 130 -30.54 -22.70 13.89
N ARG A 131 -29.84 -23.49 14.72
CA ARG A 131 -28.60 -24.15 14.30
C ARG A 131 -28.87 -25.20 13.24
#